data_AF-A0A5E4J3X8-F1
#
_entry.id   AF-A0A5E4J3X8-F1
#
_cell.length_a   1.000
_cell.length_b   1.000
_cell.length_c   1.000
_cell.angle_alpha   90.00
_cell.angle_beta   90.00
_cell.angle_gamma   90.00
#
_symmetry.space_group_name_H-M   'P 1'
#
loop_
_entity.id
_entity.type
_entity.pdbx_description
1 polymer ?
#
loop_
_entity_poly.entity_id
_entity_poly.type
_entity_poly.pdbx_seq_one_letter_code
_entity_poly.pdbx_strand_id
1 'polypeptide(L)'
;MFEEKLKERFDLATSVTFQESKNISVYNWFYYKEGFSPRLVKTFVREYSLEGLGLDVFCGTGTTNLALCEMGLKNVGFDFNPLLALVAEVKTTEFDYDKTSLLIKKVINEKPKIDFNWKTQLVEETKYFTKQNYDEILELRE
;
A
#
# COMPACT_ATOMS: atom_id res chain seq x y z
N MET A 1 33.87 14.95 0.54
CA MET A 1 33.58 14.21 -0.71
C MET A 1 32.15 13.63 -0.79
N PHE A 2 31.25 13.91 0.17
CA PHE A 2 29.82 13.52 0.07
C PHE A 2 28.86 14.71 -0.14
N GLU A 3 29.31 15.95 0.09
CA GLU A 3 28.45 17.14 0.01
C GLU A 3 27.97 17.46 -1.42
N GLU A 4 28.73 17.12 -2.46
CA GLU A 4 28.37 17.43 -3.85
C GLU A 4 27.22 16.57 -4.43
N LYS A 5 26.67 15.60 -3.69
CA LYS A 5 25.59 14.71 -4.17
C LYS A 5 24.23 14.94 -3.50
N LEU A 6 24.12 15.86 -2.55
CA LEU A 6 22.85 16.18 -1.90
C LEU A 6 22.13 17.29 -2.67
N LYS A 7 20.96 16.96 -3.24
CA LYS A 7 20.06 17.92 -3.86
C LYS A 7 18.87 18.11 -2.94
N GLU A 8 18.72 19.30 -2.39
CA GLU A 8 17.57 19.65 -1.57
C GLU A 8 16.30 19.72 -2.43
N ARG A 9 15.21 19.09 -1.95
CA ARG A 9 13.93 18.95 -2.67
C ARG A 9 12.75 19.25 -1.75
N PHE A 10 12.71 20.46 -1.21
CA PHE A 10 11.59 20.92 -0.35
C PHE A 10 10.24 20.91 -1.07
N ASP A 11 10.23 20.93 -2.40
CA ASP A 11 9.04 20.76 -3.22
C ASP A 11 8.32 19.41 -2.99
N LEU A 12 9.03 18.39 -2.48
CA LEU A 12 8.51 17.05 -2.20
C LEU A 12 8.17 16.83 -0.72
N ALA A 13 8.29 17.84 0.14
CA ALA A 13 8.16 17.70 1.60
C ALA A 13 6.82 17.07 2.04
N THR A 14 5.71 17.41 1.38
CA THR A 14 4.40 16.82 1.66
C THR A 14 4.23 15.43 1.04
N SER A 15 4.98 15.14 -0.04
CA SER A 15 4.88 13.89 -0.78
C SER A 15 5.60 12.72 -0.11
N VAL A 16 6.52 12.96 0.83
CA VAL A 16 7.20 11.92 1.62
C VAL A 16 6.37 11.41 2.80
N THR A 17 5.12 11.86 2.92
CA THR A 17 4.16 11.39 3.92
C THR A 17 2.80 11.09 3.27
N PHE A 18 1.88 10.51 4.03
CA PHE A 18 0.54 10.20 3.55
C PHE A 18 -0.35 11.45 3.37
N GLN A 19 0.15 12.66 3.68
CA GLN A 19 -0.66 13.87 3.72
C GLN A 19 -1.41 14.14 2.42
N GLU A 20 -0.73 14.01 1.27
CA GLU A 20 -1.36 14.23 -0.04
C GLU A 20 -2.33 13.09 -0.40
N SER A 21 -1.96 11.84 -0.09
CA SER A 21 -2.75 10.63 -0.42
C SER A 21 -4.17 10.65 0.18
N LYS A 22 -4.40 11.36 1.29
CA LYS A 22 -5.72 11.49 1.94
C LYS A 22 -6.81 12.02 0.99
N ASN A 23 -6.43 12.82 0.00
CA ASN A 23 -7.37 13.50 -0.90
C ASN A 23 -7.36 12.94 -2.32
N ILE A 24 -6.67 11.81 -2.56
CA ILE A 24 -6.56 11.20 -3.88
C ILE A 24 -7.37 9.90 -3.87
N SER A 25 -8.32 9.79 -4.80
CA SER A 25 -9.16 8.60 -4.97
C SER A 25 -8.29 7.34 -5.12
N VAL A 26 -8.79 6.20 -4.64
CA VAL A 26 -8.09 4.90 -4.58
C VAL A 26 -6.94 4.87 -3.57
N TYR A 27 -6.04 5.86 -3.61
CA TYR A 27 -4.95 5.98 -2.64
C TYR A 27 -5.46 6.15 -1.21
N ASN A 28 -6.59 6.87 -1.03
CA ASN A 28 -7.21 7.12 0.26
C ASN A 28 -8.12 6.00 0.79
N TRP A 29 -8.28 4.87 0.09
CA TRP A 29 -9.13 3.76 0.56
C TRP A 29 -8.65 3.13 1.87
N PHE A 30 -7.36 3.25 2.17
CA PHE A 30 -6.76 2.77 3.41
C PHE A 30 -5.70 3.75 3.90
N TYR A 31 -5.88 4.30 5.10
CA TYR A 31 -4.90 5.18 5.73
C TYR A 31 -3.71 4.37 6.25
N TYR A 32 -2.50 4.77 5.85
CA TYR A 32 -1.26 4.14 6.29
C TYR A 32 -0.25 5.21 6.70
N LYS A 33 0.14 5.23 7.97
CA LYS A 33 0.95 6.30 8.57
C LYS A 33 2.33 6.36 7.94
N GLU A 34 2.90 5.21 7.61
CA GLU A 34 4.22 5.04 7.00
C GLU A 34 4.16 5.17 5.46
N GLY A 35 2.99 5.44 4.90
CA GLY A 35 2.83 5.64 3.45
C GLY A 35 3.26 7.02 2.98
N PHE A 36 3.61 7.11 1.69
CA PHE A 36 3.92 8.36 0.99
C PHE A 36 2.91 8.63 -0.13
N SER A 37 3.07 9.77 -0.81
CA SER A 37 2.21 10.23 -1.90
C SER A 37 2.59 9.62 -3.24
N PRO A 38 1.61 9.30 -4.12
CA PRO A 38 1.92 8.93 -5.50
C PRO A 38 2.67 10.01 -6.27
N ARG A 39 2.56 11.29 -5.87
CA ARG A 39 3.32 12.39 -6.48
C ARG A 39 4.82 12.13 -6.41
N LEU A 40 5.31 11.55 -5.31
CA LEU A 40 6.73 11.23 -5.13
C LEU A 40 7.21 10.26 -6.22
N VAL A 41 6.49 9.14 -6.36
CA VAL A 41 6.79 8.09 -7.35
C VAL A 41 6.74 8.64 -8.76
N LYS A 42 5.62 9.30 -9.12
CA LYS A 42 5.42 9.85 -10.46
C LYS A 42 6.47 10.91 -10.82
N THR A 43 6.96 11.66 -9.83
CA THR A 43 8.03 12.64 -10.03
C THR A 43 9.33 11.94 -10.40
N PHE A 44 9.74 10.92 -9.65
CA PHE A 44 10.98 10.19 -9.95
C PHE A 44 10.92 9.38 -11.23
N VAL A 45 9.79 8.76 -11.55
CA VAL A 45 9.60 8.06 -12.83
C VAL A 45 9.81 9.02 -14.00
N ARG A 46 9.27 10.24 -13.94
CA ARG A 46 9.48 11.26 -14.98
C ARG A 46 10.89 11.84 -14.98
N GLU A 47 11.42 12.21 -13.81
CA GLU A 47 12.73 12.87 -13.68
C GLU A 47 13.87 11.97 -14.20
N TYR A 48 13.77 10.67 -13.97
CA TYR A 48 14.79 9.70 -14.40
C TYR A 48 14.39 8.90 -15.64
N SER A 49 13.25 9.21 -16.27
CA SER A 49 12.72 8.49 -17.44
C SER A 49 12.75 6.97 -17.23
N LEU A 50 12.22 6.53 -16.09
CA LEU A 50 12.26 5.11 -15.71
C LEU A 50 11.35 4.29 -16.61
N GLU A 51 11.87 3.16 -17.09
CA GLU A 51 11.19 2.22 -17.97
C GLU A 51 11.36 0.78 -17.45
N GLY A 52 10.59 -0.15 -18.02
CA GLY A 52 10.67 -1.58 -17.71
C GLY A 52 9.77 -2.01 -16.56
N LEU A 53 10.23 -3.02 -15.80
CA LEU A 53 9.47 -3.62 -14.71
C LEU A 53 9.84 -2.96 -13.38
N GLY A 54 8.87 -2.31 -12.72
CA GLY A 54 9.03 -1.81 -11.36
C GLY A 54 8.97 -2.94 -10.33
N LEU A 55 9.81 -2.88 -9.30
CA LEU A 55 9.80 -3.82 -8.19
C LEU A 55 9.75 -3.05 -6.87
N ASP A 56 8.73 -3.34 -6.06
CA ASP A 56 8.61 -2.82 -4.70
C ASP A 56 8.50 -3.99 -3.71
N VAL A 57 9.59 -4.28 -3.00
CA VAL A 57 9.66 -5.42 -2.07
C VAL A 57 9.09 -5.11 -0.67
N PHE A 58 8.63 -3.87 -0.45
CA PHE A 58 7.95 -3.43 0.76
C PHE A 58 6.78 -2.52 0.37
N CYS A 59 5.89 -3.04 -0.47
CA CYS A 59 4.90 -2.22 -1.14
C CYS A 59 3.86 -1.59 -0.22
N GLY A 60 3.72 -2.09 1.01
CA GLY A 60 2.74 -1.62 1.98
C GLY A 60 1.35 -1.63 1.35
N THR A 61 0.68 -0.46 1.35
CA THR A 61 -0.65 -0.32 0.75
C THR A 61 -0.64 -0.06 -0.76
N GLY A 62 0.49 -0.27 -1.44
CA GLY A 62 0.59 -0.27 -2.90
C GLY A 62 0.70 1.10 -3.57
N THR A 63 1.16 2.16 -2.87
CA THR A 63 1.31 3.50 -3.49
C THR A 63 2.22 3.45 -4.73
N THR A 64 3.37 2.79 -4.65
CA THR A 64 4.29 2.64 -5.79
C THR A 64 3.62 1.90 -6.93
N ASN A 65 3.05 0.73 -6.64
CA ASN A 65 2.44 -0.14 -7.63
C ASN A 65 1.30 0.55 -8.37
N LEU A 66 0.39 1.20 -7.65
CA LEU A 66 -0.71 1.94 -8.25
C LEU A 66 -0.22 3.12 -9.09
N ALA A 67 0.77 3.87 -8.61
CA ALA A 67 1.33 5.00 -9.37
C ALA A 67 1.99 4.53 -10.67
N LEU A 68 2.67 3.38 -10.66
CA LEU A 68 3.25 2.76 -11.85
C LEU A 68 2.16 2.25 -12.80
N CYS A 69 1.11 1.60 -12.30
CA CYS A 69 -0.05 1.19 -13.11
C CYS A 69 -0.69 2.40 -13.82
N GLU A 70 -0.93 3.51 -13.11
CA GLU A 70 -1.47 4.76 -13.69
C GLU A 70 -0.55 5.40 -14.74
N MET A 71 0.75 5.08 -14.71
CA MET A 71 1.74 5.52 -15.69
C MET A 71 1.95 4.52 -16.84
N GLY A 72 1.18 3.42 -16.88
CA GLY A 72 1.29 2.39 -17.90
C GLY A 72 2.51 1.47 -17.74
N LEU A 73 3.13 1.45 -16.55
CA LEU A 73 4.31 0.65 -16.26
C LEU A 73 3.94 -0.65 -15.56
N LYS A 74 4.54 -1.75 -16.03
CA LYS A 74 4.44 -3.05 -15.37
C LYS A 74 5.18 -3.00 -14.05
N ASN A 75 4.66 -3.67 -13.03
CA ASN A 75 5.30 -3.71 -11.73
C ASN A 75 4.92 -4.96 -10.93
N VAL A 76 5.73 -5.28 -9.92
CA VAL A 76 5.48 -6.33 -8.93
C VAL A 76 5.69 -5.75 -7.54
N GLY A 77 4.75 -6.04 -6.63
CA GLY A 77 4.80 -5.62 -5.23
C GLY A 77 4.83 -6.84 -4.31
N PHE A 78 5.66 -6.78 -3.27
CA PHE A 78 5.65 -7.74 -2.17
C PHE A 78 5.53 -6.99 -0.85
N ASP A 79 4.75 -7.52 0.07
CA ASP A 79 4.76 -7.08 1.46
C ASP A 79 4.60 -8.30 2.36
N PHE A 80 5.25 -8.22 3.51
CA PHE A 80 5.20 -9.27 4.50
C PHE A 80 3.82 -9.36 5.17
N ASN A 81 3.16 -8.21 5.34
CA ASN A 81 1.85 -8.12 5.97
C ASN A 81 0.75 -8.47 4.96
N PRO A 82 0.01 -9.58 5.17
CA PRO A 82 -1.01 -10.04 4.21
C PRO A 82 -2.16 -9.03 4.04
N LEU A 83 -2.47 -8.23 5.08
CA LEU A 83 -3.48 -7.18 4.98
C LEU A 83 -3.01 -6.05 4.05
N LEU A 84 -1.74 -5.64 4.17
CA LEU A 84 -1.19 -4.58 3.32
C LEU A 84 -1.09 -5.05 1.87
N ALA A 85 -0.61 -6.27 1.64
CA ALA A 85 -0.59 -6.89 0.32
C ALA A 85 -1.98 -6.97 -0.31
N LEU A 86 -3.01 -7.37 0.45
CA LEU A 86 -4.40 -7.39 -0.01
C LEU A 86 -4.90 -5.98 -0.39
N VAL A 87 -4.61 -4.97 0.43
CA VAL A 87 -4.97 -3.58 0.13
C VAL A 87 -4.30 -3.11 -1.15
N ALA A 88 -3.01 -3.42 -1.33
CA ALA A 88 -2.28 -3.10 -2.56
C ALA A 88 -2.90 -3.78 -3.78
N GLU A 89 -3.19 -5.08 -3.70
CA GLU A 89 -3.83 -5.87 -4.75
C GLU A 89 -5.19 -5.30 -5.15
N VAL A 90 -6.05 -4.97 -4.19
CA VAL A 90 -7.36 -4.37 -4.45
C VAL A 90 -7.22 -3.00 -5.13
N LYS A 91 -6.26 -2.18 -4.70
CA LYS A 91 -6.02 -0.86 -5.30
C LYS A 91 -5.50 -0.93 -6.73
N THR A 92 -4.73 -1.97 -7.08
CA THR A 92 -4.11 -2.13 -8.41
C THR A 92 -4.93 -3.00 -9.37
N THR A 93 -6.00 -3.63 -8.88
CA THR A 93 -6.90 -4.45 -9.69
C THR A 93 -7.61 -3.59 -10.72
N GLU A 94 -7.59 -4.00 -11.99
CA GLU A 94 -8.36 -3.34 -13.04
C GLU A 94 -9.85 -3.62 -12.87
N PHE A 95 -10.66 -2.56 -12.93
CA PHE A 95 -12.11 -2.66 -12.80
C PHE A 95 -12.79 -2.49 -14.15
N ASP A 96 -13.55 -3.50 -14.56
CA ASP A 96 -14.53 -3.38 -15.64
C ASP A 96 -15.73 -2.58 -15.09
N TYR A 97 -15.92 -1.35 -15.57
CA TYR A 97 -16.92 -0.44 -15.04
C TYR A 97 -18.33 -1.03 -15.08
N ASP A 98 -18.72 -1.65 -16.20
CA ASP A 98 -20.07 -2.16 -16.38
C ASP A 98 -20.33 -3.33 -15.43
N LYS A 99 -19.39 -4.29 -15.36
CA LYS A 99 -19.50 -5.42 -14.42
C LYS A 99 -19.48 -4.95 -12.98
N THR A 100 -18.59 -4.01 -12.65
CA THR A 100 -18.42 -3.48 -11.29
C THR A 100 -19.67 -2.74 -10.85
N SER A 101 -20.27 -1.93 -11.73
CA SER A 101 -21.52 -1.21 -11.45
C SER A 101 -22.69 -2.17 -11.18
N LEU A 102 -22.76 -3.28 -11.91
CA LEU A 102 -23.78 -4.32 -11.72
C LEU A 102 -23.59 -5.04 -10.37
N LEU A 103 -22.35 -5.40 -10.04
CA LEU A 103 -21.97 -5.99 -8.76
C LEU A 103 -22.30 -5.07 -7.58
N ILE A 104 -21.97 -3.78 -7.68
CA ILE A 104 -22.28 -2.79 -6.64
C ILE A 104 -23.80 -2.71 -6.42
N LYS A 105 -24.60 -2.62 -7.49
CA LYS A 105 -26.07 -2.62 -7.38
C LYS A 105 -26.58 -3.88 -6.70
N LYS A 106 -26.03 -5.04 -7.04
CA LYS A 106 -26.38 -6.33 -6.44
C LYS A 106 -26.07 -6.34 -4.93
N VAL A 107 -24.85 -5.96 -4.54
CA VAL A 107 -24.43 -5.93 -3.13
C VAL A 107 -25.30 -4.97 -2.30
N ILE A 108 -25.60 -3.78 -2.82
CA ILE A 108 -26.44 -2.79 -2.14
C ILE A 108 -27.86 -3.34 -1.93
N ASN A 109 -28.41 -4.04 -2.93
CA ASN A 109 -29.76 -4.59 -2.86
C ASN A 109 -29.85 -5.83 -1.97
N GLU A 110 -28.89 -6.74 -2.07
CA GLU A 110 -28.90 -8.02 -1.37
C GLU A 110 -28.51 -7.90 0.11
N LYS A 111 -27.81 -6.83 0.50
CA LYS A 111 -27.33 -6.60 1.87
C LYS A 111 -26.74 -7.87 2.48
N PRO A 112 -25.70 -8.46 1.85
CA PRO A 112 -25.16 -9.75 2.28
C PRO A 112 -24.82 -9.71 3.77
N LYS A 113 -25.25 -10.74 4.50
CA LYS A 113 -24.85 -10.91 5.90
C LYS A 113 -23.37 -11.26 5.91
N ILE A 114 -22.55 -10.33 6.39
CA ILE A 114 -21.14 -10.58 6.64
C ILE A 114 -21.06 -11.38 7.95
N ASP A 115 -20.62 -12.63 7.85
CA ASP A 115 -20.30 -13.43 9.03
C ASP A 115 -18.94 -12.99 9.56
N PHE A 116 -18.96 -12.25 10.67
CA PHE A 116 -17.79 -11.73 11.34
C PHE A 116 -17.15 -12.77 12.26
N ASN A 117 -17.00 -14.02 11.80
CA ASN A 117 -16.22 -15.04 12.49
C ASN A 117 -14.71 -14.77 12.29
N TRP A 118 -14.27 -13.58 12.72
CA TRP A 118 -12.88 -13.18 12.69
C TRP A 118 -12.11 -14.07 13.66
N LYS A 119 -11.31 -15.00 13.14
CA LYS A 119 -10.16 -15.50 13.89
C LYS A 119 -9.17 -14.34 13.95
N THR A 120 -9.16 -13.63 15.07
CA THR A 120 -8.36 -12.42 15.31
C THR A 120 -6.84 -12.65 15.27
N GLN A 121 -6.37 -13.87 15.03
CA GLN A 121 -4.97 -14.14 14.72
C GLN A 121 -4.66 -13.74 13.28
N LEU A 122 -4.41 -12.44 13.08
CA LEU A 122 -3.81 -11.89 11.86
C LEU A 122 -2.39 -12.45 11.60
N VAL A 123 -1.81 -13.10 12.61
CA VAL A 123 -0.47 -13.62 12.66
C VAL A 123 -0.49 -14.87 13.56
N GLU A 124 0.03 -16.00 13.06
CA GLU A 124 0.47 -17.07 13.97
C GLU A 124 1.66 -16.52 14.77
N GLU A 125 1.49 -16.33 16.07
CA GLU A 125 2.51 -15.77 16.99
C GLU A 125 3.87 -16.47 16.85
N THR A 126 3.81 -17.79 16.57
CA THR A 126 4.95 -18.67 16.37
C THR A 126 5.65 -18.55 15.02
N LYS A 127 5.04 -17.83 14.06
CA LYS A 127 5.58 -17.69 12.69
C LYS A 127 6.66 -16.61 12.61
N TYR A 128 6.64 -15.60 13.48
CA TYR A 128 7.62 -14.49 13.48
C TYR A 128 8.46 -14.43 14.74
N PHE A 129 7.97 -14.99 15.84
CA PHE A 129 8.69 -15.03 17.10
C PHE A 129 8.75 -16.46 17.60
N THR A 130 9.90 -16.84 18.13
CA THR A 130 9.94 -18.00 19.04
C THR A 130 9.07 -17.67 20.25
N LYS A 131 8.52 -18.70 20.90
CA LYS A 131 7.68 -18.51 22.09
C LYS A 131 8.39 -17.63 23.14
N GLN A 132 9.69 -17.87 23.35
CA GLN A 132 10.52 -17.07 24.25
C GLN A 132 10.56 -15.59 23.85
N ASN A 133 10.85 -15.25 22.59
CA ASN A 133 10.94 -13.86 22.16
C ASN A 133 9.58 -13.16 22.24
N TYR A 134 8.49 -13.89 21.99
CA TYR A 134 7.14 -13.36 22.13
C TYR A 134 6.82 -13.00 23.59
N ASP A 135 7.14 -13.90 24.52
CA ASP A 135 6.95 -13.69 25.95
C ASP A 135 7.79 -12.48 26.45
N GLU A 136 9.06 -12.37 26.04
CA GLU A 136 9.93 -11.23 26.36
C GLU A 136 9.39 -9.89 25.81
N ILE A 137 8.81 -9.87 24.60
CA ILE A 137 8.20 -8.66 24.02
C ILE A 137 6.94 -8.25 24.78
N LEU A 138 6.15 -9.21 25.27
CA LEU A 138 4.96 -8.93 26.08
C LEU A 138 5.34 -8.32 27.43
N GLU A 139 6.42 -8.77 28.05
CA GLU A 139 6.94 -8.21 29.31
C GLU A 139 7.39 -6.75 29.16
N LEU A 140 7.92 -6.36 28.00
CA LEU A 140 8.32 -4.97 27.72
C LEU A 140 7.15 -3.99 27.52
N ARG A 141 5.91 -4.48 27.48
CA ARG A 141 4.70 -3.68 27.24
C ARG A 141 4.08 -3.13 28.53
N GLU A 142 4.49 -3.63 29.69
CA GLU A 142 4.13 -3.08 31.02
C GLU A 142 5.09 -1.97 31.47
#